data_AF-A0A971LNT5-F1
#
_entry.id   AF-A0A971LNT5-F1
#
_cell.length_a   1.000
_cell.length_b   1.000
_cell.length_c   1.000
_cell.angle_alpha   90.00
_cell.angle_beta   90.00
_cell.angle_gamma   90.00
#
_symmetry.space_group_name_H-M   'P 1'
#
loop_
_entity.id
_entity.type
_entity.pdbx_description
1 polymer ?
#
loop_
_entity_poly.entity_id
_entity_poly.type
_entity_poly.pdbx_seq_one_letter_code
_entity_poly.pdbx_strand_id
1 'polypeptide(L)'
;MKTKAKVCFSLLVVLTFFLIGGCNIFTNPNRVATPFFNPRGGTFESPQIIIIKCATLGVTIYYTLDGSEPNSASLIYTKPISIDETTTIKAKAFRQGMQDSKTASAKYNLKVAKPIFSVQGGPYVSAQFVSISCATPGAEIHFTTDGTEPTETSTEYNEPITVIVSTTIKAKGFKTGCASSDTASETYTFIPENFVFVQGGTVAGITVGNFFIDKYELTQAEYEAVMGTNPSGFGGNPNHPVERVSWFDAIEYCNRRSLMEGLPPCYRYLTYGSNPDNWPSGWNADSENHVNVICNWNAIGYRLPSEAEWEYAARGGLQTHGYTYSGSNNVDEVAWYVGNNSIWGTQQVGGKLPNELGIYDMSGNVWEWCWDIYCDIYRALRGGCWYDYCRPVSFRAGSIATYSSAFAGFRICRNIP
;
A
#
# COMPACT_ATOMS: atom_id res chain seq x y z
N MET A 1 22.64 28.05 -23.38
CA MET A 1 22.67 27.06 -24.49
C MET A 1 22.47 25.66 -23.92
N LYS A 2 21.26 25.11 -24.03
CA LYS A 2 20.94 23.69 -24.27
C LYS A 2 19.41 23.60 -24.32
N THR A 3 18.95 23.03 -25.42
CA THR A 3 17.65 23.30 -26.04
C THR A 3 16.60 22.29 -25.57
N LYS A 4 15.37 22.78 -25.37
CA LYS A 4 14.17 22.01 -25.07
C LYS A 4 13.87 21.01 -26.20
N ALA A 5 13.59 19.75 -25.86
CA ALA A 5 12.93 18.81 -26.77
C ALA A 5 11.46 18.66 -26.35
N LYS A 6 10.57 19.29 -27.11
CA LYS A 6 9.13 19.02 -27.12
C LYS A 6 8.92 17.67 -27.79
N VAL A 7 8.37 16.69 -27.09
CA VAL A 7 7.90 15.45 -27.72
C VAL A 7 6.53 15.75 -28.32
N CYS A 8 6.50 15.91 -29.65
CA CYS A 8 5.30 16.01 -30.46
C CYS A 8 4.91 14.58 -30.86
N PHE A 9 3.77 14.08 -30.37
CA PHE A 9 3.20 12.82 -30.85
C PHE A 9 2.68 13.04 -32.28
N SER A 10 3.51 12.74 -33.29
CA SER A 10 3.05 12.62 -34.67
C SER A 10 2.41 11.25 -34.85
N LEU A 11 1.12 11.23 -35.18
CA LEU A 11 0.37 10.06 -35.59
C LEU A 11 0.95 9.53 -36.91
N LEU A 12 1.87 8.55 -36.83
CA LEU A 12 2.40 7.87 -37.99
C LEU A 12 1.41 6.76 -38.41
N VAL A 13 0.58 7.04 -39.40
CA VAL A 13 -0.21 6.01 -40.10
C VAL A 13 0.78 5.15 -40.90
N VAL A 14 1.18 4.01 -40.33
CA VAL A 14 1.95 3.00 -41.05
C VAL A 14 1.00 2.30 -42.01
N LEU A 15 1.04 2.71 -43.28
CA LEU A 15 0.42 2.01 -44.38
C LEU A 15 1.26 0.75 -44.67
N THR A 16 1.00 -0.36 -43.97
CA THR A 16 1.57 -1.66 -44.34
C THR A 16 0.85 -2.17 -45.59
N PHE A 17 1.50 -2.04 -46.74
CA PHE A 17 1.22 -2.85 -47.92
C PHE A 17 1.48 -4.32 -47.57
N PHE A 18 0.41 -5.10 -47.40
CA PHE A 18 0.54 -6.55 -47.40
C PHE A 18 0.79 -7.03 -48.84
N LEU A 19 2.02 -7.45 -49.12
CA LEU A 19 2.31 -8.38 -50.21
C LEU A 19 1.50 -9.66 -49.95
N ILE A 20 0.65 -10.02 -50.90
CA ILE A 20 -0.11 -11.26 -50.91
C ILE A 20 0.87 -12.38 -51.27
N GLY A 21 1.33 -13.12 -50.26
CA GLY A 21 1.90 -14.46 -50.44
C GLY A 21 0.80 -15.40 -50.92
N GLY A 22 1.04 -16.08 -52.05
CA GLY A 22 0.08 -16.93 -52.73
C GLY A 22 -0.41 -18.09 -51.85
N CYS A 23 -1.69 -18.03 -51.49
CA CYS A 23 -2.51 -19.20 -51.22
C CYS A 23 -3.57 -19.23 -52.33
N ASN A 24 -3.56 -20.25 -53.18
CA ASN A 24 -4.56 -20.44 -54.23
C ASN A 24 -5.94 -20.68 -53.60
N ILE A 25 -6.68 -19.60 -53.35
CA ILE A 25 -8.10 -19.66 -53.04
C ILE A 25 -8.82 -19.72 -54.38
N PHE A 26 -9.44 -20.86 -54.70
CA PHE A 26 -10.40 -20.97 -55.79
C PHE A 26 -11.56 -19.99 -55.54
N THR A 27 -11.50 -18.78 -56.10
CA THR A 27 -12.64 -17.87 -56.13
C THR A 27 -13.56 -18.32 -57.26
N ASN A 28 -14.70 -18.93 -56.92
CA ASN A 28 -15.76 -19.13 -57.90
C ASN A 28 -16.22 -17.74 -58.38
N PRO A 29 -16.01 -17.37 -59.66
CA PRO A 29 -16.32 -16.03 -60.16
C PRO A 29 -17.82 -15.70 -60.08
N ASN A 30 -18.68 -16.70 -59.88
CA ASN A 30 -20.13 -16.54 -59.76
C ASN A 30 -20.65 -16.58 -58.31
N ARG A 31 -19.83 -16.23 -57.31
CA ARG A 31 -20.22 -16.14 -55.89
C ARG A 31 -19.96 -14.74 -55.33
N VAL A 32 -20.89 -14.23 -54.53
CA VAL A 32 -20.72 -12.97 -53.80
C VAL A 32 -19.58 -13.09 -52.77
N ALA A 33 -18.71 -12.09 -52.69
CA ALA A 33 -17.61 -12.07 -51.73
C ALA A 33 -18.14 -12.09 -50.28
N THR A 34 -17.46 -12.83 -49.39
CA THR A 34 -17.80 -12.86 -47.97
C THR A 34 -17.70 -11.44 -47.37
N PRO A 35 -18.73 -10.96 -46.66
CA PRO A 35 -18.63 -9.71 -45.92
C PRO A 35 -17.48 -9.73 -44.91
N PHE A 36 -16.95 -8.56 -44.57
CA PHE A 36 -15.98 -8.42 -43.49
C PHE A 36 -16.35 -7.26 -42.56
N PHE A 37 -15.94 -7.39 -41.31
CA PHE A 37 -16.24 -6.43 -40.26
C PHE A 37 -15.04 -5.52 -39.98
N ASN A 38 -15.33 -4.25 -39.65
CA ASN A 38 -14.37 -3.30 -39.12
C ASN A 38 -14.99 -2.52 -37.95
N PRO A 39 -14.43 -2.57 -36.73
CA PRO A 39 -13.27 -3.38 -36.33
C PRO A 39 -13.52 -4.89 -36.47
N ARG A 40 -12.45 -5.70 -36.43
CA ARG A 40 -12.58 -7.16 -36.32
C ARG A 40 -13.10 -7.52 -34.93
N GLY A 41 -13.70 -8.70 -34.79
CA GLY A 41 -14.11 -9.22 -33.49
C GLY A 41 -12.94 -9.32 -32.50
N GLY A 42 -13.24 -9.17 -31.22
CA GLY A 42 -12.25 -9.04 -30.16
C GLY A 42 -12.88 -8.66 -28.82
N THR A 43 -12.03 -8.24 -27.88
CA THR A 43 -12.45 -7.72 -26.56
C THR A 43 -12.31 -6.20 -26.52
N PHE A 44 -13.31 -5.52 -25.98
CA PHE A 44 -13.36 -4.05 -25.95
C PHE A 44 -13.88 -3.54 -24.60
N GLU A 45 -13.32 -2.45 -24.10
CA GLU A 45 -13.73 -1.79 -22.83
C GLU A 45 -14.64 -0.56 -23.07
N SER A 46 -14.95 -0.28 -24.33
CA SER A 46 -15.83 0.79 -24.77
C SER A 46 -16.82 0.27 -25.81
N PRO A 47 -18.00 0.91 -25.96
CA PRO A 47 -18.92 0.64 -27.06
C PRO A 47 -18.22 0.70 -28.42
N GLN A 48 -18.64 -0.15 -29.35
CA GLN A 48 -18.04 -0.26 -30.68
C GLN A 48 -19.03 0.12 -31.78
N ILE A 49 -18.52 0.78 -32.81
CA ILE A 49 -19.27 1.08 -34.04
C ILE A 49 -18.74 0.15 -35.14
N ILE A 50 -19.56 -0.80 -35.55
CA ILE A 50 -19.22 -1.85 -36.51
C ILE A 50 -19.67 -1.46 -37.92
N ILE A 51 -18.72 -1.52 -38.85
CA ILE A 51 -18.94 -1.33 -40.27
C ILE A 51 -18.83 -2.68 -40.96
N ILE A 52 -19.83 -3.02 -41.79
CA ILE A 52 -19.81 -4.23 -42.63
C ILE A 52 -19.52 -3.80 -44.07
N LYS A 53 -18.54 -4.44 -44.69
CA LYS A 53 -18.19 -4.20 -46.10
C LYS A 53 -18.20 -5.50 -46.89
N CYS A 54 -18.46 -5.41 -48.18
CA CYS A 54 -18.34 -6.52 -49.13
C CYS A 54 -17.57 -6.02 -50.36
N ALA A 55 -16.66 -6.85 -50.89
CA ALA A 55 -15.90 -6.51 -52.09
C ALA A 55 -16.76 -6.54 -53.37
N THR A 56 -17.85 -7.32 -53.39
CA THR A 56 -18.79 -7.35 -54.50
C THR A 56 -19.70 -6.13 -54.42
N LEU A 57 -19.70 -5.29 -55.47
CA LEU A 57 -20.56 -4.11 -55.57
C LEU A 57 -22.03 -4.49 -55.84
N GLY A 58 -22.96 -3.65 -55.40
CA GLY A 58 -24.39 -3.80 -55.67
C GLY A 58 -25.05 -5.00 -54.97
N VAL A 59 -24.53 -5.38 -53.80
CA VAL A 59 -25.08 -6.48 -52.98
C VAL A 59 -25.97 -5.95 -51.87
N THR A 60 -26.92 -6.76 -51.43
CA THR A 60 -27.66 -6.53 -50.18
C THR A 60 -27.04 -7.40 -49.09
N ILE A 61 -26.65 -6.79 -47.97
CA ILE A 61 -26.07 -7.50 -46.84
C ILE A 61 -27.14 -7.65 -45.76
N TYR A 62 -27.40 -8.88 -45.35
CA TYR A 62 -28.25 -9.22 -44.21
C TYR A 62 -27.39 -9.64 -43.03
N TYR A 63 -27.79 -9.28 -41.81
CA TYR A 63 -27.05 -9.59 -40.60
C TYR A 63 -27.96 -9.89 -39.40
N THR A 64 -27.37 -10.53 -38.40
CA THR A 64 -27.97 -10.87 -37.10
C THR A 64 -27.00 -10.45 -36.00
N LEU A 65 -27.51 -10.19 -34.79
CA LEU A 65 -26.71 -9.74 -33.62
C LEU A 65 -26.62 -10.80 -32.52
N ASP A 66 -27.45 -11.83 -32.60
CA ASP A 66 -27.56 -12.95 -31.66
C ASP A 66 -26.73 -14.18 -32.11
N GLY A 67 -26.01 -14.07 -33.22
CA GLY A 67 -25.23 -15.17 -33.81
C GLY A 67 -26.05 -16.20 -34.59
N SER A 68 -27.35 -15.99 -34.82
CA SER A 68 -28.16 -16.81 -35.72
C SER A 68 -27.75 -16.64 -37.19
N GLU A 69 -28.02 -17.62 -38.06
CA GLU A 69 -27.66 -17.49 -39.49
C GLU A 69 -28.52 -16.45 -40.20
N PRO A 70 -27.92 -15.46 -40.91
CA PRO A 70 -28.68 -14.46 -41.64
C PRO A 70 -29.47 -15.05 -42.80
N ASN A 71 -30.73 -14.65 -42.92
CA ASN A 71 -31.64 -14.99 -44.01
C ASN A 71 -32.37 -13.73 -44.52
N SER A 72 -33.30 -13.90 -45.47
CA SER A 72 -34.01 -12.80 -46.13
C SER A 72 -34.94 -12.00 -45.20
N ALA A 73 -35.28 -12.51 -44.01
CA ALA A 73 -36.04 -11.81 -42.98
C ALA A 73 -35.14 -11.13 -41.92
N SER A 74 -33.82 -11.32 -41.99
CA SER A 74 -32.86 -10.69 -41.06
C SER A 74 -32.68 -9.19 -41.34
N LEU A 75 -31.95 -8.49 -40.48
CA LEU A 75 -31.73 -7.05 -40.60
C LEU A 75 -30.89 -6.73 -41.84
N ILE A 76 -31.27 -5.70 -42.61
CA ILE A 76 -30.49 -5.21 -43.75
C ILE A 76 -29.47 -4.19 -43.26
N TYR A 77 -28.21 -4.36 -43.64
CA TYR A 77 -27.15 -3.41 -43.31
C TYR A 77 -27.24 -2.16 -44.19
N THR A 78 -27.68 -1.06 -43.59
CA THR A 78 -27.82 0.26 -44.25
C THR A 78 -27.01 1.36 -43.57
N LYS A 79 -26.60 1.16 -42.31
CA LYS A 79 -25.80 2.09 -41.51
C LYS A 79 -24.89 1.32 -40.54
N PRO A 80 -23.80 1.92 -40.03
CA PRO A 80 -22.98 1.31 -39.00
C PRO A 80 -23.81 0.86 -37.78
N ILE A 81 -23.39 -0.26 -37.18
CA ILE A 81 -24.06 -0.89 -36.04
C ILE A 81 -23.35 -0.45 -34.76
N SER A 82 -24.07 0.14 -33.81
CA SER A 82 -23.53 0.41 -32.48
C SER A 82 -23.81 -0.79 -31.57
N ILE A 83 -22.78 -1.27 -30.86
CA ILE A 83 -22.91 -2.30 -29.84
C ILE A 83 -22.31 -1.78 -28.53
N ASP A 84 -23.01 -1.98 -27.43
CA ASP A 84 -22.60 -1.60 -26.07
C ASP A 84 -22.68 -2.77 -25.07
N GLU A 85 -22.93 -3.98 -25.58
CA GLU A 85 -22.90 -5.26 -24.88
C GLU A 85 -22.25 -6.36 -25.74
N THR A 86 -21.95 -7.51 -25.13
CA THR A 86 -21.31 -8.63 -25.82
C THR A 86 -22.22 -9.17 -26.91
N THR A 87 -21.80 -8.99 -28.17
CA THR A 87 -22.63 -9.23 -29.35
C THR A 87 -21.93 -10.17 -30.32
N THR A 88 -22.66 -11.13 -30.91
CA THR A 88 -22.13 -11.97 -31.99
C THR A 88 -22.80 -11.58 -33.30
N ILE A 89 -22.06 -10.91 -34.18
CA ILE A 89 -22.58 -10.47 -35.47
C ILE A 89 -22.27 -11.53 -36.52
N LYS A 90 -23.31 -12.03 -37.19
CA LYS A 90 -23.17 -12.78 -38.43
C LYS A 90 -23.72 -11.99 -39.60
N ALA A 91 -23.06 -12.06 -40.75
CA ALA A 91 -23.47 -11.34 -41.96
C ALA A 91 -23.32 -12.19 -43.21
N LYS A 92 -24.29 -12.07 -44.12
CA LYS A 92 -24.32 -12.77 -45.41
C LYS A 92 -24.81 -11.81 -46.51
N ALA A 93 -24.14 -11.81 -47.65
CA ALA A 93 -24.43 -10.92 -48.78
C ALA A 93 -25.07 -11.67 -49.94
N PHE A 94 -26.04 -11.02 -50.57
CA PHE A 94 -26.88 -11.57 -51.63
C PHE A 94 -26.89 -10.65 -52.83
N ARG A 95 -26.92 -11.23 -54.03
CA ARG A 95 -27.08 -10.53 -55.30
C ARG A 95 -27.78 -11.43 -56.30
N GLN A 96 -28.82 -10.90 -56.94
CA GLN A 96 -29.57 -11.64 -57.95
C GLN A 96 -28.64 -12.16 -59.06
N GLY A 97 -28.79 -13.43 -59.43
CA GLY A 97 -27.99 -14.08 -60.47
C GLY A 97 -26.62 -14.61 -60.02
N MET A 98 -26.23 -14.42 -58.75
CA MET A 98 -24.99 -14.97 -58.18
C MET A 98 -25.29 -15.94 -57.04
N GLN A 99 -24.37 -16.87 -56.77
CA GLN A 99 -24.42 -17.65 -55.53
C GLN A 99 -24.17 -16.74 -54.32
N ASP A 100 -24.93 -16.94 -53.24
CA ASP A 100 -24.74 -16.18 -52.00
C ASP A 100 -23.31 -16.28 -51.44
N SER A 101 -22.93 -15.26 -50.69
CA SER A 101 -21.66 -15.28 -49.97
C SER A 101 -21.60 -16.41 -48.95
N LYS A 102 -20.38 -16.76 -48.50
CA LYS A 102 -20.23 -17.47 -47.22
C LYS A 102 -20.68 -16.54 -46.08
N THR A 103 -21.08 -17.11 -44.95
CA THR A 103 -21.39 -16.34 -43.74
C THR A 103 -20.10 -15.81 -43.11
N ALA A 104 -20.04 -14.52 -42.85
CA ALA A 104 -19.04 -13.89 -41.99
C ALA A 104 -19.54 -13.94 -40.55
N SER A 105 -18.66 -14.21 -39.58
CA SER A 105 -18.99 -14.20 -38.15
C SER A 105 -17.91 -13.46 -37.37
N ALA A 106 -18.32 -12.57 -36.47
CA ALA A 106 -17.43 -11.90 -35.53
C ALA A 106 -18.12 -11.78 -34.16
N LYS A 107 -17.38 -12.15 -33.11
CA LYS A 107 -17.80 -11.96 -31.72
C LYS A 107 -17.10 -10.74 -31.14
N TYR A 108 -17.87 -9.88 -30.49
CA TYR A 108 -17.39 -8.69 -29.79
C TYR A 108 -17.68 -8.89 -28.31
N ASN A 109 -16.65 -9.17 -27.52
CA ASN A 109 -16.79 -9.35 -26.07
C ASN A 109 -16.59 -7.98 -25.41
N LEU A 110 -17.63 -7.45 -24.78
CA LEU A 110 -17.56 -6.16 -24.09
C LEU A 110 -17.25 -6.42 -22.62
N LYS A 111 -16.25 -5.71 -22.09
CA LYS A 111 -15.81 -5.76 -20.69
C LYS A 111 -16.01 -4.39 -20.07
N VAL A 112 -16.48 -4.35 -18.82
CA VAL A 112 -16.57 -3.08 -18.07
C VAL A 112 -15.15 -2.55 -17.82
N ALA A 113 -14.95 -1.25 -18.04
CA ALA A 113 -13.69 -0.58 -17.79
C ALA A 113 -13.33 -0.62 -16.30
N LYS A 114 -12.05 -0.80 -15.99
CA LYS A 114 -11.56 -0.81 -14.61
C LYS A 114 -11.95 0.49 -13.89
N PRO A 115 -12.53 0.42 -12.67
CA PRO A 115 -12.80 1.61 -11.87
C PRO A 115 -11.53 2.41 -11.54
N ILE A 116 -11.67 3.72 -11.38
CA ILE A 116 -10.58 4.65 -11.07
C ILE A 116 -10.94 5.41 -9.80
N PHE A 117 -10.02 5.44 -8.83
CA PHE A 117 -10.12 6.22 -7.60
C PHE A 117 -9.61 7.65 -7.81
N SER A 118 -10.31 8.63 -7.24
CA SER A 118 -9.92 10.05 -7.31
C SER A 118 -8.69 10.38 -6.45
N VAL A 119 -8.45 9.58 -5.41
CA VAL A 119 -7.31 9.68 -4.51
C VAL A 119 -6.53 8.39 -4.62
N GLN A 120 -5.21 8.48 -4.77
CA GLN A 120 -4.34 7.31 -4.81
C GLN A 120 -4.09 6.79 -3.40
N GLY A 121 -3.87 5.49 -3.25
CA GLY A 121 -3.44 4.90 -2.00
C GLY A 121 -2.11 5.47 -1.53
N GLY A 122 -1.89 5.46 -0.22
CA GLY A 122 -0.68 6.00 0.38
C GLY A 122 -0.85 6.39 1.85
N PRO A 123 0.23 6.90 2.45
CA PRO A 123 0.23 7.39 3.82
C PRO A 123 -0.47 8.76 3.92
N TYR A 124 -1.34 8.91 4.91
CA TYR A 124 -2.11 10.12 5.18
C TYR A 124 -2.13 10.46 6.66
N VAL A 125 -2.16 11.76 6.97
CA VAL A 125 -2.31 12.30 8.35
C VAL A 125 -3.69 12.92 8.60
N SER A 126 -4.56 12.94 7.57
CA SER A 126 -5.88 13.54 7.62
C SER A 126 -6.88 12.77 6.76
N ALA A 127 -8.17 12.91 7.09
CA ALA A 127 -9.27 12.28 6.37
C ALA A 127 -9.17 12.44 4.85
N GLN A 128 -9.49 11.38 4.12
CA GLN A 128 -9.55 11.37 2.65
C GLN A 128 -10.99 11.19 2.17
N PHE A 129 -11.34 11.90 1.10
CA PHE A 129 -12.66 11.84 0.47
C PHE A 129 -12.53 11.21 -0.92
N VAL A 130 -12.78 9.91 -1.00
CA VAL A 130 -12.46 9.08 -2.16
C VAL A 130 -13.69 8.94 -3.04
N SER A 131 -13.60 9.42 -4.28
CA SER A 131 -14.60 9.17 -5.31
C SER A 131 -14.14 8.06 -6.26
N ILE A 132 -15.09 7.27 -6.77
CA ILE A 132 -14.82 6.17 -7.70
C ILE A 132 -15.56 6.46 -9.01
N SER A 133 -14.91 6.25 -10.14
CA SER A 133 -15.51 6.44 -11.47
C SER A 133 -15.24 5.26 -12.37
N CYS A 134 -16.13 5.02 -13.34
CA CYS A 134 -15.96 4.01 -14.38
C CYS A 134 -16.24 4.65 -15.74
N ALA A 135 -15.40 4.37 -16.73
CA ALA A 135 -15.56 4.91 -18.07
C ALA A 135 -16.69 4.24 -18.87
N THR A 136 -17.19 3.08 -18.44
CA THR A 136 -18.29 2.37 -19.10
C THR A 136 -19.64 2.97 -18.69
N PRO A 137 -20.40 3.61 -19.59
CA PRO A 137 -21.69 4.19 -19.25
C PRO A 137 -22.70 3.12 -18.82
N GLY A 138 -23.41 3.41 -17.73
CA GLY A 138 -24.40 2.51 -17.14
C GLY A 138 -23.81 1.29 -16.43
N ALA A 139 -22.51 1.29 -16.11
CA ALA A 139 -21.93 0.29 -15.22
C ALA A 139 -22.18 0.67 -13.76
N GLU A 140 -22.60 -0.31 -12.97
CA GLU A 140 -22.74 -0.23 -11.51
C GLU A 140 -21.37 -0.54 -10.89
N ILE A 141 -20.93 0.27 -9.93
CA ILE A 141 -19.64 0.08 -9.25
C ILE A 141 -19.96 -0.45 -7.87
N HIS A 142 -19.40 -1.60 -7.52
CA HIS A 142 -19.48 -2.15 -6.16
C HIS A 142 -18.11 -2.17 -5.51
N PHE A 143 -18.05 -1.98 -4.20
CA PHE A 143 -16.81 -1.89 -3.46
C PHE A 143 -16.86 -2.59 -2.09
N THR A 144 -15.67 -2.79 -1.54
CA THR A 144 -15.42 -3.30 -0.18
C THR A 144 -14.32 -2.44 0.46
N THR A 145 -14.34 -2.31 1.78
CA THR A 145 -13.36 -1.52 2.55
C THR A 145 -12.45 -2.39 3.43
N ASP A 146 -12.70 -3.70 3.49
CA ASP A 146 -11.92 -4.69 4.23
C ASP A 146 -10.91 -5.43 3.34
N GLY A 147 -10.75 -4.99 2.08
CA GLY A 147 -9.87 -5.61 1.11
C GLY A 147 -10.39 -6.94 0.51
N THR A 148 -11.60 -7.37 0.82
CA THR A 148 -12.22 -8.55 0.17
C THR A 148 -12.59 -8.24 -1.29
N GLU A 149 -12.73 -9.26 -2.14
CA GLU A 149 -13.07 -9.06 -3.55
C GLU A 149 -14.53 -8.61 -3.71
N PRO A 150 -14.82 -7.47 -4.38
CA PRO A 150 -16.20 -7.03 -4.58
C PRO A 150 -16.99 -7.94 -5.53
N THR A 151 -18.24 -8.19 -5.19
CA THR A 151 -19.24 -8.91 -6.00
C THR A 151 -20.43 -7.99 -6.31
N GLU A 152 -21.37 -8.45 -7.15
CA GLU A 152 -22.63 -7.73 -7.43
C GLU A 152 -23.51 -7.52 -6.18
N THR A 153 -23.24 -8.24 -5.09
CA THR A 153 -23.95 -8.08 -3.81
C THR A 153 -23.17 -7.24 -2.80
N SER A 154 -21.95 -6.80 -3.13
CA SER A 154 -21.20 -5.87 -2.29
C SER A 154 -21.84 -4.48 -2.32
N THR A 155 -21.40 -3.58 -1.45
CA THR A 155 -21.95 -2.23 -1.36
C THR A 155 -21.78 -1.48 -2.69
N GLU A 156 -22.89 -0.99 -3.23
CA GLU A 156 -22.89 -0.15 -4.44
C GLU A 156 -22.36 1.25 -4.10
N TYR A 157 -21.47 1.77 -4.95
CA TYR A 157 -20.89 3.10 -4.83
C TYR A 157 -21.86 4.15 -5.38
N ASN A 158 -22.42 4.95 -4.46
CA ASN A 158 -23.36 6.02 -4.79
C ASN A 158 -22.90 7.42 -4.31
N GLU A 159 -21.93 7.48 -3.39
CA GLU A 159 -21.40 8.71 -2.82
C GLU A 159 -19.91 8.55 -2.43
N PRO A 160 -19.14 9.65 -2.33
CA PRO A 160 -17.73 9.59 -1.93
C PRO A 160 -17.52 8.88 -0.58
N ILE A 161 -16.52 8.01 -0.53
CA ILE A 161 -16.15 7.24 0.67
C ILE A 161 -15.24 8.13 1.53
N THR A 162 -15.63 8.33 2.78
CA THR A 162 -14.80 9.03 3.76
C THR A 162 -13.89 8.03 4.47
N VAL A 163 -12.58 8.15 4.29
CA VAL A 163 -11.57 7.29 4.90
C VAL A 163 -10.90 8.07 6.03
N ILE A 164 -11.04 7.58 7.26
CA ILE A 164 -10.49 8.20 8.49
C ILE A 164 -9.58 7.25 9.28
N VAL A 165 -9.49 6.00 8.86
CA VAL A 165 -8.63 4.96 9.43
C VAL A 165 -8.00 4.18 8.27
N SER A 166 -6.87 3.52 8.52
CA SER A 166 -6.21 2.69 7.50
C SER A 166 -7.18 1.66 6.93
N THR A 167 -7.36 1.68 5.61
CA THR A 167 -8.43 0.97 4.90
C THR A 167 -7.92 0.54 3.52
N THR A 168 -8.23 -0.67 3.08
CA THR A 168 -8.04 -1.08 1.68
C THR A 168 -9.38 -1.09 0.97
N ILE A 169 -9.55 -0.21 0.00
CA ILE A 169 -10.76 -0.14 -0.82
C ILE A 169 -10.52 -0.91 -2.11
N LYS A 170 -11.33 -1.93 -2.36
CA LYS A 170 -11.42 -2.60 -3.66
C LYS A 170 -12.72 -2.23 -4.34
N ALA A 171 -12.68 -1.99 -5.64
CA ALA A 171 -13.84 -1.63 -6.44
C ALA A 171 -13.88 -2.39 -7.77
N LYS A 172 -15.08 -2.77 -8.19
CA LYS A 172 -15.32 -3.52 -9.44
C LYS A 172 -16.60 -3.05 -10.11
N GLY A 173 -16.55 -2.92 -11.43
CA GLY A 173 -17.66 -2.50 -12.26
C GLY A 173 -18.41 -3.70 -12.86
N PHE A 174 -19.74 -3.61 -12.85
CA PHE A 174 -20.66 -4.62 -13.36
C PHE A 174 -21.65 -3.98 -14.33
N LYS A 175 -22.01 -4.71 -15.38
CA LYS A 175 -23.04 -4.30 -16.34
C LYS A 175 -23.60 -5.54 -17.01
N THR A 176 -24.92 -5.69 -17.02
CA THR A 176 -25.59 -6.80 -17.73
C THR A 176 -25.15 -6.84 -19.20
N GLY A 177 -24.93 -8.04 -19.73
CA GLY A 177 -24.47 -8.23 -21.11
C GLY A 177 -22.96 -7.98 -21.33
N CYS A 178 -22.23 -7.54 -20.30
CA CYS A 178 -20.78 -7.34 -20.34
C CYS A 178 -20.06 -8.28 -19.36
N ALA A 179 -18.80 -8.60 -19.65
CA ALA A 179 -17.91 -9.16 -18.63
C ALA A 179 -17.59 -8.09 -17.56
N SER A 180 -17.51 -8.48 -16.30
CA SER A 180 -17.13 -7.57 -15.20
C SER A 180 -15.74 -6.97 -15.41
N SER A 181 -15.49 -5.82 -14.79
CA SER A 181 -14.20 -5.14 -14.89
C SER A 181 -13.08 -5.93 -14.19
N ASP A 182 -11.83 -5.53 -14.46
CA ASP A 182 -10.76 -5.82 -13.51
C ASP A 182 -10.99 -5.07 -12.20
N THR A 183 -10.48 -5.62 -11.11
CA THR A 183 -10.60 -5.02 -9.78
C THR A 183 -9.60 -3.89 -9.61
N ALA A 184 -10.09 -2.72 -9.23
CA ALA A 184 -9.29 -1.62 -8.74
C ALA A 184 -9.07 -1.79 -7.23
N SER A 185 -7.88 -1.47 -6.72
CA SER A 185 -7.54 -1.61 -5.31
C SER A 185 -6.61 -0.48 -4.91
N GLU A 186 -6.96 0.23 -3.83
CA GLU A 186 -6.13 1.26 -3.23
C GLU A 186 -6.07 1.05 -1.71
N THR A 187 -4.89 1.19 -1.13
CA THR A 187 -4.68 1.07 0.32
C THR A 187 -4.33 2.44 0.88
N TYR A 188 -5.18 2.92 1.78
CA TYR A 188 -5.01 4.19 2.49
C TYR A 188 -4.45 3.87 3.87
N THR A 189 -3.33 4.47 4.22
CA THR A 189 -2.60 4.19 5.46
C THR A 189 -2.62 5.44 6.33
N PHE A 190 -3.39 5.43 7.41
CA PHE A 190 -3.44 6.55 8.35
C PHE A 190 -2.30 6.44 9.36
N ILE A 191 -1.46 7.47 9.38
CA ILE A 191 -0.35 7.57 10.33
C ILE A 191 -0.92 7.96 11.70
N PRO A 192 -0.67 7.18 12.76
CA PRO A 192 -1.07 7.57 14.11
C PRO A 192 -0.44 8.92 14.51
N GLU A 193 -1.11 9.67 15.37
CA GLU A 193 -0.56 10.93 15.89
C GLU A 193 0.82 10.69 16.54
N ASN A 194 1.77 11.58 16.29
CA ASN A 194 3.16 11.48 16.74
C ASN A 194 3.98 10.29 16.18
N PHE A 195 3.48 9.59 15.16
CA PHE A 195 4.25 8.58 14.43
C PHE A 195 4.77 9.09 13.08
N VAL A 196 5.77 8.39 12.56
CA VAL A 196 6.31 8.52 11.22
C VAL A 196 6.09 7.21 10.47
N PHE A 197 5.57 7.29 9.23
CA PHE A 197 5.54 6.14 8.33
C PHE A 197 6.93 5.90 7.74
N VAL A 198 7.46 4.69 7.95
CA VAL A 198 8.73 4.25 7.40
C VAL A 198 8.43 3.21 6.32
N GLN A 199 8.68 3.58 5.07
CA GLN A 199 8.61 2.64 3.95
C GLN A 199 9.76 1.63 4.07
N GLY A 200 9.46 0.34 3.95
CA GLY A 200 10.41 -0.74 4.10
C GLY A 200 11.56 -0.72 3.08
N GLY A 201 12.65 -1.38 3.46
CA GLY A 201 13.88 -1.45 2.68
C GLY A 201 14.89 -2.38 3.34
N THR A 202 16.17 -2.19 3.05
CA THR A 202 17.24 -3.04 3.56
C THR A 202 18.29 -2.22 4.33
N VAL A 203 18.67 -2.69 5.51
CA VAL A 203 19.81 -2.17 6.30
C VAL A 203 20.69 -3.33 6.74
N ALA A 204 22.01 -3.20 6.62
CA ALA A 204 22.97 -4.23 7.03
C ALA A 204 22.65 -5.66 6.50
N GLY A 205 22.05 -5.75 5.30
CA GLY A 205 21.64 -7.03 4.70
C GLY A 205 20.32 -7.63 5.22
N ILE A 206 19.62 -6.93 6.11
CA ILE A 206 18.33 -7.32 6.68
C ILE A 206 17.22 -6.48 6.02
N THR A 207 16.18 -7.14 5.53
CA THR A 207 14.98 -6.46 4.97
C THR A 207 13.97 -6.21 6.07
N VAL A 208 13.51 -4.96 6.16
CA VAL A 208 12.43 -4.51 7.05
C VAL A 208 11.19 -4.17 6.22
N GLY A 209 10.01 -4.52 6.74
CA GLY A 209 8.73 -4.17 6.12
C GLY A 209 8.38 -2.70 6.28
N ASN A 210 7.19 -2.30 5.84
CA ASN A 210 6.65 -0.99 6.19
C ASN A 210 6.18 -1.00 7.65
N PHE A 211 6.44 0.07 8.39
CA PHE A 211 6.01 0.20 9.78
C PHE A 211 5.81 1.67 10.14
N PHE A 212 5.14 1.92 11.26
CA PHE A 212 5.14 3.22 11.91
C PHE A 212 6.12 3.19 13.08
N ILE A 213 6.86 4.26 13.31
CA ILE A 213 7.69 4.46 14.51
C ILE A 213 7.40 5.82 15.13
N ASP A 214 7.49 5.94 16.46
CA ASP A 214 7.35 7.23 17.11
C ASP A 214 8.33 8.24 16.54
N LYS A 215 7.83 9.46 16.38
CA LYS A 215 8.61 10.63 15.98
C LYS A 215 9.65 11.01 17.03
N TYR A 216 9.38 10.72 18.30
CA TYR A 216 10.20 11.05 19.46
C TYR A 216 10.46 9.80 20.31
N GLU A 217 11.37 9.89 21.27
CA GLU A 217 11.39 8.94 22.39
C GLU A 217 10.07 9.05 23.18
N LEU A 218 9.63 7.96 23.81
CA LEU A 218 8.40 7.99 24.60
C LEU A 218 8.55 8.97 25.76
N THR A 219 7.62 9.90 25.88
CA THR A 219 7.72 10.96 26.91
C THR A 219 7.25 10.47 28.28
N GLN A 220 7.67 11.18 29.32
CA GLN A 220 7.23 10.92 30.69
C GLN A 220 5.71 11.02 30.84
N ALA A 221 5.08 12.02 30.22
CA ALA A 221 3.62 12.17 30.26
C ALA A 221 2.88 11.03 29.55
N GLU A 222 3.38 10.58 28.38
CA GLU A 222 2.77 9.44 27.68
C GLU A 222 2.91 8.14 28.47
N TYR A 223 4.04 7.94 29.14
CA TYR A 223 4.25 6.79 30.01
C TYR A 223 3.31 6.82 31.21
N GLU A 224 3.25 7.95 31.93
CA GLU A 224 2.40 8.12 33.12
C GLU A 224 0.91 7.99 32.79
N ALA A 225 0.46 8.47 31.62
CA ALA A 225 -0.92 8.35 31.18
C ALA A 225 -1.39 6.89 31.01
N VAL A 226 -0.48 5.96 30.68
CA VAL A 226 -0.79 4.53 30.47
C VAL A 226 -0.50 3.70 31.72
N MET A 227 0.62 3.96 32.39
CA MET A 227 1.12 3.14 33.50
C MET A 227 0.68 3.67 34.87
N GLY A 228 0.13 4.88 34.94
CA GLY A 228 -0.29 5.54 36.17
C GLY A 228 0.84 5.96 37.11
N THR A 229 2.10 5.80 36.69
CA THR A 229 3.30 6.16 37.45
C THR A 229 4.39 6.70 36.52
N ASN A 230 5.31 7.50 37.06
CA ASN A 230 6.47 8.01 36.34
C ASN A 230 7.77 7.62 37.09
N PRO A 231 8.59 6.69 36.57
CA PRO A 231 9.81 6.23 37.24
C PRO A 231 11.01 7.16 37.05
N SER A 232 10.88 8.18 36.20
CA SER A 232 11.98 9.04 35.75
C SER A 232 12.62 9.82 36.90
N GLY A 233 13.95 9.89 36.90
CA GLY A 233 14.75 10.72 37.80
C GLY A 233 14.85 12.18 37.37
N PHE A 234 14.75 12.48 36.07
CA PHE A 234 14.83 13.84 35.52
C PHE A 234 13.42 14.40 35.25
N GLY A 235 12.71 14.75 36.32
CA GLY A 235 11.35 15.31 36.25
C GLY A 235 11.30 16.83 35.97
N GLY A 236 10.10 17.40 36.04
CA GLY A 236 9.85 18.84 35.91
C GLY A 236 9.42 19.31 34.52
N ASN A 237 9.66 18.51 33.48
CA ASN A 237 9.11 18.72 32.15
C ASN A 237 8.48 17.41 31.63
N PRO A 238 7.17 17.36 31.37
CA PRO A 238 6.48 16.15 30.90
C PRO A 238 6.96 15.63 29.54
N ASN A 239 7.60 16.50 28.74
CA ASN A 239 8.09 16.18 27.40
C ASN A 239 9.54 15.67 27.39
N HIS A 240 10.14 15.41 28.55
CA HIS A 240 11.38 14.63 28.60
C HIS A 240 11.09 13.17 28.25
N PRO A 241 12.06 12.44 27.69
CA PRO A 241 11.92 11.00 27.53
C PRO A 241 11.73 10.35 28.91
N VAL A 242 10.90 9.32 28.95
CA VAL A 242 10.84 8.44 30.12
C VAL A 242 12.15 7.68 30.24
N GLU A 243 12.71 7.68 31.45
CA GLU A 243 13.89 6.88 31.79
C GLU A 243 13.67 6.12 33.10
N ARG A 244 14.65 5.32 33.50
CA ARG A 244 14.52 4.31 34.58
C ARG A 244 13.41 3.30 34.31
N VAL A 245 13.28 2.93 33.05
CA VAL A 245 12.40 1.86 32.57
C VAL A 245 13.25 0.68 32.07
N SER A 246 12.86 -0.52 32.48
CA SER A 246 13.45 -1.76 32.01
C SER A 246 12.83 -2.20 30.68
N TRP A 247 13.42 -3.22 30.05
CA TRP A 247 12.85 -3.82 28.86
C TRP A 247 11.45 -4.41 29.14
N PHE A 248 11.25 -4.97 30.34
CA PHE A 248 9.96 -5.48 30.77
C PHE A 248 8.91 -4.38 30.92
N ASP A 249 9.28 -3.24 31.50
CA ASP A 249 8.37 -2.10 31.64
C ASP A 249 7.93 -1.56 30.25
N ALA A 250 8.85 -1.55 29.29
CA ALA A 250 8.57 -1.09 27.93
C ALA A 250 7.58 -2.01 27.19
N ILE A 251 7.72 -3.35 27.32
CA ILE A 251 6.77 -4.28 26.69
C ILE A 251 5.41 -4.30 27.39
N GLU A 252 5.37 -4.06 28.71
CA GLU A 252 4.12 -3.90 29.44
C GLU A 252 3.39 -2.65 28.96
N TYR A 253 4.10 -1.51 28.88
CA TYR A 253 3.56 -0.26 28.33
C TYR A 253 2.94 -0.48 26.94
N CYS A 254 3.66 -1.16 26.04
CA CYS A 254 3.18 -1.48 24.70
C CYS A 254 1.84 -2.23 24.72
N ASN A 255 1.73 -3.26 25.55
CA ASN A 255 0.50 -4.04 25.66
C ASN A 255 -0.63 -3.25 26.32
N ARG A 256 -0.36 -2.48 27.37
CA ARG A 256 -1.38 -1.65 28.04
C ARG A 256 -1.94 -0.59 27.11
N ARG A 257 -1.07 0.14 26.40
CA ARG A 257 -1.48 1.13 25.41
C ARG A 257 -2.31 0.48 24.30
N SER A 258 -1.91 -0.71 23.83
CA SER A 258 -2.67 -1.45 22.82
C SER A 258 -4.09 -1.77 23.31
N LEU A 259 -4.23 -2.28 24.54
CA LEU A 259 -5.52 -2.61 25.12
C LEU A 259 -6.41 -1.38 25.33
N MET A 260 -5.84 -0.26 25.80
CA MET A 260 -6.58 1.01 25.97
C MET A 260 -7.16 1.54 24.66
N GLU A 261 -6.46 1.33 23.55
CA GLU A 261 -6.88 1.77 22.21
C GLU A 261 -7.67 0.68 21.45
N GLY A 262 -7.98 -0.45 22.08
CA GLY A 262 -8.71 -1.56 21.45
C GLY A 262 -7.92 -2.30 20.36
N LEU A 263 -6.59 -2.19 20.36
CA LEU A 263 -5.70 -2.85 19.41
C LEU A 263 -5.25 -4.23 19.92
N PRO A 264 -5.06 -5.22 19.03
CA PRO A 264 -4.49 -6.50 19.41
C PRO A 264 -3.04 -6.32 19.91
N PRO A 265 -2.70 -6.71 21.15
CA PRO A 265 -1.34 -6.50 21.67
C PRO A 265 -0.30 -7.39 20.97
N CYS A 266 0.94 -6.89 20.86
CA CYS A 266 2.03 -7.63 20.24
C CYS A 266 2.62 -8.69 21.17
N TYR A 267 2.65 -8.47 22.47
CA TYR A 267 3.33 -9.38 23.39
C TYR A 267 2.39 -10.34 24.08
N ARG A 268 2.86 -11.54 24.37
CA ARG A 268 2.24 -12.48 25.30
C ARG A 268 3.28 -13.15 26.16
N TYR A 269 2.94 -13.45 27.40
CA TYR A 269 3.79 -14.23 28.29
C TYR A 269 3.36 -15.69 28.24
N LEU A 270 4.11 -16.54 27.51
CA LEU A 270 3.82 -17.96 27.29
C LEU A 270 2.32 -18.27 27.19
N THR A 271 1.77 -18.98 28.19
CA THR A 271 0.38 -19.44 28.28
C THR A 271 -0.55 -18.46 29.02
N TYR A 272 -0.03 -17.37 29.57
CA TYR A 272 -0.81 -16.36 30.32
C TYR A 272 -1.48 -15.31 29.41
N GLY A 273 -1.18 -15.34 28.11
CA GLY A 273 -1.79 -14.47 27.12
C GLY A 273 -1.21 -13.07 27.10
N SER A 274 -1.95 -12.14 26.50
CA SER A 274 -1.47 -10.80 26.15
C SER A 274 -1.87 -9.69 27.12
N ASN A 275 -2.73 -9.96 28.10
CA ASN A 275 -3.05 -8.97 29.13
C ASN A 275 -1.98 -9.03 30.25
N PRO A 276 -1.22 -7.96 30.49
CA PRO A 276 -0.21 -7.93 31.55
C PRO A 276 -0.77 -8.21 32.96
N ASP A 277 -2.05 -7.92 33.22
CA ASP A 277 -2.68 -8.21 34.52
C ASP A 277 -2.76 -9.71 34.85
N ASN A 278 -2.65 -10.55 33.82
CA ASN A 278 -2.67 -12.00 33.97
C ASN A 278 -1.28 -12.61 34.07
N TRP A 279 -0.20 -11.84 33.90
CA TRP A 279 1.16 -12.37 33.92
C TRP A 279 1.57 -12.80 35.35
N PRO A 280 2.40 -13.85 35.50
CA PRO A 280 2.71 -14.42 36.80
C PRO A 280 3.49 -13.45 37.68
N SER A 281 3.32 -13.54 39.01
CA SER A 281 4.13 -12.76 39.94
C SER A 281 5.63 -12.97 39.70
N GLY A 282 6.41 -11.87 39.68
CA GLY A 282 7.85 -11.91 39.41
C GLY A 282 8.24 -12.10 37.94
N TRP A 283 7.29 -12.04 36.98
CA TRP A 283 7.57 -12.19 35.55
C TRP A 283 8.66 -11.24 35.03
N ASN A 284 8.79 -10.05 35.63
CA ASN A 284 9.79 -9.02 35.31
C ASN A 284 10.94 -8.90 36.32
N ALA A 285 11.06 -9.81 37.29
CA ALA A 285 12.05 -9.69 38.37
C ALA A 285 13.40 -10.34 38.04
N ASP A 286 13.43 -11.29 37.10
CA ASP A 286 14.63 -11.98 36.64
C ASP A 286 14.84 -11.73 35.15
N SER A 287 16.08 -11.44 34.74
CA SER A 287 16.40 -11.21 33.33
C SER A 287 16.25 -12.47 32.48
N GLU A 288 16.39 -13.66 33.07
CA GLU A 288 16.15 -14.92 32.36
C GLU A 288 14.69 -15.05 31.89
N ASN A 289 13.74 -14.37 32.53
CA ASN A 289 12.33 -14.41 32.14
C ASN A 289 12.06 -13.77 30.77
N HIS A 290 13.00 -13.04 30.19
CA HIS A 290 12.80 -12.36 28.92
C HIS A 290 12.47 -13.34 27.77
N VAL A 291 12.89 -14.60 27.85
CA VAL A 291 12.59 -15.64 26.84
C VAL A 291 11.14 -16.15 26.91
N ASN A 292 10.44 -15.87 28.01
CA ASN A 292 9.05 -16.27 28.20
C ASN A 292 8.07 -15.33 27.46
N VAL A 293 8.56 -14.20 26.96
CA VAL A 293 7.77 -13.23 26.20
C VAL A 293 7.88 -13.54 24.71
N ILE A 294 6.74 -13.65 24.05
CA ILE A 294 6.65 -13.93 22.61
C ILE A 294 5.95 -12.76 21.92
N CYS A 295 6.57 -12.27 20.84
CA CYS A 295 6.01 -11.22 19.98
C CYS A 295 5.19 -11.84 18.84
N ASN A 296 3.94 -11.39 18.69
CA ASN A 296 3.14 -11.58 17.49
C ASN A 296 3.42 -10.45 16.50
N TRP A 297 4.30 -10.72 15.54
CA TRP A 297 4.71 -9.76 14.52
C TRP A 297 3.62 -9.37 13.52
N ASN A 298 2.45 -10.00 13.56
CA ASN A 298 1.30 -9.63 12.72
C ASN A 298 0.27 -8.77 13.48
N ALA A 299 0.44 -8.56 14.78
CA ALA A 299 -0.45 -7.69 15.54
C ALA A 299 -0.18 -6.22 15.20
N ILE A 300 -1.24 -5.41 15.11
CA ILE A 300 -1.16 -3.98 14.77
C ILE A 300 -1.11 -3.05 16.00
N GLY A 301 -1.01 -3.65 17.20
CA GLY A 301 -0.73 -2.95 18.45
C GLY A 301 0.70 -2.41 18.52
N TYR A 302 1.02 -1.85 19.67
CA TYR A 302 2.33 -1.24 19.95
C TYR A 302 3.36 -2.31 20.30
N ARG A 303 4.60 -2.07 19.89
CA ARG A 303 5.78 -2.87 20.24
C ARG A 303 7.05 -2.04 20.20
N LEU A 304 8.10 -2.52 20.84
CA LEU A 304 9.47 -2.06 20.60
C LEU A 304 9.86 -2.34 19.14
N PRO A 305 10.68 -1.47 18.52
CA PRO A 305 11.29 -1.76 17.24
C PRO A 305 12.26 -2.94 17.37
N SER A 306 12.39 -3.71 16.29
CA SER A 306 13.60 -4.52 16.13
C SER A 306 14.82 -3.61 15.95
N GLU A 307 16.00 -4.12 16.24
CA GLU A 307 17.25 -3.38 16.05
C GLU A 307 17.46 -2.99 14.58
N ALA A 308 17.00 -3.82 13.65
CA ALA A 308 17.03 -3.54 12.21
C ALA A 308 16.06 -2.41 11.84
N GLU A 309 14.82 -2.44 12.33
CA GLU A 309 13.86 -1.35 12.11
C GLU A 309 14.38 -0.02 12.71
N TRP A 310 14.94 -0.09 13.92
CA TRP A 310 15.53 1.05 14.58
C TRP A 310 16.69 1.63 13.76
N GLU A 311 17.66 0.80 13.33
CA GLU A 311 18.80 1.28 12.55
C GLU A 311 18.36 1.84 11.20
N TYR A 312 17.42 1.16 10.52
CA TYR A 312 16.90 1.60 9.24
C TYR A 312 16.23 2.98 9.36
N ALA A 313 15.38 3.17 10.37
CA ALA A 313 14.76 4.45 10.67
C ALA A 313 15.80 5.52 11.05
N ALA A 314 16.78 5.18 11.90
CA ALA A 314 17.83 6.10 12.34
C ALA A 314 18.70 6.60 11.18
N ARG A 315 18.88 5.78 10.15
CA ARG A 315 19.63 6.14 8.93
C ARG A 315 18.86 7.04 7.97
N GLY A 316 17.55 7.22 8.16
CA GLY A 316 16.70 7.95 7.22
C GLY A 316 15.95 7.06 6.21
N GLY A 317 15.96 5.73 6.39
CA GLY A 317 15.25 4.78 5.52
C GLY A 317 15.63 4.92 4.04
N LEU A 318 14.64 4.92 3.14
CA LEU A 318 14.86 5.17 1.70
C LEU A 318 15.36 6.59 1.39
N GLN A 319 15.25 7.53 2.33
CA GLN A 319 15.70 8.91 2.19
C GLN A 319 17.10 9.12 2.78
N THR A 320 17.80 8.05 3.16
CA THR A 320 19.11 8.14 3.81
C THR A 320 20.13 8.91 2.96
N HIS A 321 20.84 9.83 3.60
CA HIS A 321 22.03 10.47 3.03
C HIS A 321 23.34 9.82 3.47
N GLY A 322 23.29 8.71 4.22
CA GLY A 322 24.47 7.98 4.66
C GLY A 322 25.27 8.67 5.78
N TYR A 323 24.61 9.48 6.61
CA TYR A 323 25.24 10.15 7.74
C TYR A 323 25.66 9.18 8.86
N THR A 324 26.64 9.63 9.66
CA THR A 324 27.16 8.89 10.84
C THR A 324 26.15 8.88 11.98
N TYR A 325 25.54 10.04 12.24
CA TYR A 325 24.47 10.23 13.22
C TYR A 325 23.14 10.42 12.49
N SER A 326 22.03 10.33 13.22
CA SER A 326 20.72 10.44 12.61
C SER A 326 20.46 11.86 12.11
N GLY A 327 20.48 12.07 10.78
CA GLY A 327 20.22 13.36 10.14
C GLY A 327 21.44 14.26 9.87
N SER A 328 22.61 14.00 10.45
CA SER A 328 23.82 14.82 10.21
C SER A 328 25.12 14.07 10.53
N ASN A 329 26.23 14.54 9.95
CA ASN A 329 27.59 14.19 10.40
C ASN A 329 28.08 15.11 11.53
N ASN A 330 27.39 16.23 11.79
CA ASN A 330 27.68 17.12 12.91
C ASN A 330 26.81 16.71 14.11
N VAL A 331 27.44 16.12 15.13
CA VAL A 331 26.75 15.60 16.32
C VAL A 331 25.93 16.66 17.06
N ASP A 332 26.41 17.91 17.11
CA ASP A 332 25.76 18.97 17.88
C ASP A 332 24.42 19.42 17.29
N GLU A 333 24.17 19.14 16.01
CA GLU A 333 22.91 19.44 15.33
C GLU A 333 21.80 18.46 15.71
N VAL A 334 22.15 17.21 16.03
CA VAL A 334 21.20 16.09 16.05
C VAL A 334 21.15 15.31 17.37
N ALA A 335 22.09 15.56 18.29
CA ALA A 335 22.19 14.78 19.52
C ALA A 335 22.41 15.61 20.77
N TRP A 336 21.76 15.17 21.86
CA TRP A 336 22.14 15.52 23.23
C TRP A 336 23.07 14.44 23.79
N TYR A 337 24.32 14.81 24.07
CA TYR A 337 25.36 13.88 24.52
C TYR A 337 26.30 14.59 25.50
N VAL A 338 27.27 13.86 26.06
CA VAL A 338 28.15 14.39 27.12
C VAL A 338 28.88 15.69 26.73
N GLY A 339 29.15 15.90 25.44
CA GLY A 339 29.90 17.06 24.96
C GLY A 339 29.09 18.36 24.91
N ASN A 340 27.76 18.30 24.91
CA ASN A 340 26.91 19.49 24.78
C ASN A 340 25.77 19.58 25.81
N ASN A 341 25.74 18.67 26.78
CA ASN A 341 24.71 18.63 27.81
C ASN A 341 25.21 19.12 29.18
N SER A 342 25.15 20.43 29.40
CA SER A 342 25.60 21.06 30.64
C SER A 342 24.69 20.79 31.85
N ILE A 343 23.48 20.28 31.64
CA ILE A 343 22.49 20.03 32.70
C ILE A 343 22.69 18.64 33.35
N TRP A 344 23.50 17.76 32.73
CA TRP A 344 23.73 16.38 33.19
C TRP A 344 22.43 15.60 33.38
N GLY A 345 21.54 15.66 32.39
CA GLY A 345 20.29 14.90 32.37
C GLY A 345 19.62 14.90 31.01
N THR A 346 18.48 14.22 30.91
CA THR A 346 17.68 14.18 29.68
C THR A 346 17.18 15.57 29.30
N GLN A 347 16.96 15.77 28.01
CA GLN A 347 16.38 16.99 27.45
C GLN A 347 14.99 16.68 26.90
N GLN A 348 14.17 17.73 26.73
CA GLN A 348 12.89 17.57 26.05
C GLN A 348 13.09 16.99 24.64
N VAL A 349 12.20 16.08 24.27
CA VAL A 349 12.22 15.46 22.94
C VAL A 349 12.06 16.52 21.85
N GLY A 350 12.66 16.28 20.69
CA GLY A 350 12.62 17.20 19.56
C GLY A 350 13.41 18.49 19.74
N GLY A 351 14.31 18.54 20.72
CA GLY A 351 15.17 19.72 20.99
C GLY A 351 16.32 19.90 20.00
N LYS A 352 16.57 18.92 19.13
CA LYS A 352 17.60 18.92 18.07
C LYS A 352 16.96 18.75 16.68
N LEU A 353 17.77 18.78 15.61
CA LEU A 353 17.26 18.55 14.26
C LEU A 353 16.86 17.08 14.06
N PRO A 354 15.79 16.81 13.29
CA PRO A 354 15.40 15.46 12.94
C PRO A 354 16.28 14.88 11.82
N ASN A 355 16.14 13.58 11.59
CA ASN A 355 16.64 12.94 10.39
C ASN A 355 15.74 13.15 9.16
N GLU A 356 16.11 12.51 8.05
CA GLU A 356 15.45 12.64 6.74
C GLU A 356 13.99 12.15 6.74
N LEU A 357 13.60 11.33 7.71
CA LEU A 357 12.22 10.87 7.91
C LEU A 357 11.42 11.77 8.86
N GLY A 358 12.06 12.78 9.46
CA GLY A 358 11.42 13.64 10.46
C GLY A 358 11.41 13.04 11.87
N ILE A 359 12.25 12.03 12.14
CA ILE A 359 12.38 11.38 13.45
C ILE A 359 13.50 12.05 14.25
N TYR A 360 13.24 12.32 15.52
CA TYR A 360 14.13 13.04 16.42
C TYR A 360 14.80 12.09 17.41
N ASP A 361 15.92 12.56 17.97
CA ASP A 361 16.60 11.95 19.12
C ASP A 361 17.04 10.49 18.90
N MET A 362 17.11 10.01 17.65
CA MET A 362 17.70 8.71 17.31
C MET A 362 19.23 8.67 17.56
N SER A 363 19.82 9.77 18.05
CA SER A 363 21.22 9.88 18.46
C SER A 363 21.27 10.71 19.74
N GLY A 364 21.78 10.15 20.83
CA GLY A 364 21.84 10.82 22.14
C GLY A 364 20.52 10.76 22.92
N ASN A 365 20.34 11.69 23.85
CA ASN A 365 19.27 11.78 24.85
C ASN A 365 19.15 10.52 25.72
N VAL A 366 18.42 9.46 25.34
CA VAL A 366 18.45 8.17 26.05
C VAL A 366 18.78 7.00 25.14
N TRP A 367 19.42 5.98 25.71
CA TRP A 367 19.52 4.68 25.06
C TRP A 367 18.12 4.09 24.91
N GLU A 368 17.84 3.47 23.78
CA GLU A 368 16.50 2.96 23.48
C GLU A 368 16.46 1.45 23.42
N TRP A 369 15.57 0.86 24.20
CA TRP A 369 15.30 -0.58 24.17
C TRP A 369 14.78 -1.02 22.80
N CYS A 370 15.40 -2.07 22.26
CA CYS A 370 14.90 -2.80 21.10
C CYS A 370 14.40 -4.19 21.52
N TRP A 371 13.61 -4.83 20.65
CA TRP A 371 13.13 -6.18 20.88
C TRP A 371 14.28 -7.21 20.97
N ASP A 372 15.29 -7.08 20.13
CA ASP A 372 16.29 -8.11 19.85
C ASP A 372 17.12 -8.53 21.07
N ILE A 373 17.52 -9.81 21.07
CA ILE A 373 18.53 -10.32 22.01
C ILE A 373 19.89 -9.87 21.50
N TYR A 374 20.64 -9.15 22.33
CA TYR A 374 22.00 -8.71 22.03
C TYR A 374 22.98 -9.88 22.20
N CYS A 375 22.96 -10.52 23.37
CA CYS A 375 23.63 -11.79 23.65
C CYS A 375 23.04 -12.40 24.93
N ASP A 376 22.88 -13.72 24.99
CA ASP A 376 22.43 -14.43 26.20
C ASP A 376 21.18 -13.76 26.84
N ILE A 377 21.27 -13.30 28.09
CA ILE A 377 20.20 -12.60 28.83
C ILE A 377 20.11 -11.08 28.56
N TYR A 378 20.89 -10.55 27.60
CA TYR A 378 20.95 -9.13 27.28
C TYR A 378 20.04 -8.78 26.11
N ARG A 379 19.28 -7.69 26.26
CA ARG A 379 18.47 -7.07 25.21
C ARG A 379 19.22 -5.90 24.58
N ALA A 380 18.95 -5.64 23.30
CA ALA A 380 19.63 -4.60 22.54
C ALA A 380 19.21 -3.19 22.98
N LEU A 381 20.20 -2.29 23.00
CA LEU A 381 20.08 -0.86 23.23
C LEU A 381 20.72 -0.09 22.07
N ARG A 382 20.08 1.01 21.66
CA ARG A 382 20.49 1.82 20.50
C ARG A 382 20.46 3.32 20.80
N GLY A 383 21.10 4.13 19.95
CA GLY A 383 21.00 5.60 20.00
C GLY A 383 22.08 6.33 20.80
N GLY A 384 22.63 5.73 21.86
CA GLY A 384 23.47 6.48 22.80
C GLY A 384 22.63 7.26 23.81
N CYS A 385 23.25 8.08 24.65
CA CYS A 385 22.52 8.87 25.63
C CYS A 385 23.22 10.19 25.95
N TRP A 386 22.59 10.97 26.82
CA TRP A 386 23.04 12.27 27.30
C TRP A 386 24.34 12.23 28.12
N TYR A 387 24.71 11.08 28.69
CA TYR A 387 25.87 10.91 29.58
C TYR A 387 27.13 10.41 28.86
N ASP A 388 26.98 9.80 27.68
CA ASP A 388 28.08 9.21 26.92
C ASP A 388 28.49 10.07 25.71
N TYR A 389 29.64 9.74 25.12
CA TYR A 389 29.98 10.22 23.78
C TYR A 389 28.98 9.67 22.76
N CYS A 390 28.50 10.53 21.86
CA CYS A 390 27.57 10.11 20.83
C CYS A 390 28.21 9.04 19.92
N ARG A 391 27.45 7.99 19.64
CA ARG A 391 27.89 6.85 18.84
C ARG A 391 27.23 6.90 17.45
N PRO A 392 27.87 6.31 16.42
CA PRO A 392 27.21 6.15 15.11
C PRO A 392 25.90 5.37 15.25
N VAL A 393 24.93 5.61 14.36
CA VAL A 393 23.63 4.91 14.37
C VAL A 393 23.74 3.38 14.23
N SER A 394 24.89 2.87 13.76
CA SER A 394 25.17 1.43 13.70
C SER A 394 25.66 0.82 15.01
N PHE A 395 26.01 1.62 16.01
CA PHE A 395 26.64 1.13 17.24
C PHE A 395 25.65 0.36 18.12
N ARG A 396 25.96 -0.91 18.39
CA ARG A 396 25.10 -1.81 19.17
C ARG A 396 25.55 -1.80 20.63
N ALA A 397 24.61 -1.66 21.54
CA ALA A 397 24.80 -1.90 22.96
C ALA A 397 23.78 -2.94 23.44
N GLY A 398 23.94 -3.41 24.67
CA GLY A 398 22.94 -4.24 25.30
C GLY A 398 23.06 -4.19 26.82
N SER A 399 21.95 -4.45 27.49
CA SER A 399 21.90 -4.60 28.95
C SER A 399 20.92 -5.70 29.32
N ILE A 400 21.01 -6.20 30.55
CA ILE A 400 20.10 -7.22 31.07
C ILE A 400 18.66 -6.70 31.09
N ALA A 401 17.67 -7.56 30.88
CA ALA A 401 16.28 -7.13 30.67
C ALA A 401 15.64 -6.42 31.88
N THR A 402 16.13 -6.67 33.10
CA THR A 402 15.70 -5.98 34.34
C THR A 402 16.43 -4.65 34.59
N TYR A 403 17.41 -4.32 33.78
CA TYR A 403 18.17 -3.09 33.94
C TYR A 403 17.29 -1.87 33.73
N SER A 404 17.35 -0.90 34.65
CA SER A 404 16.74 0.40 34.48
C SER A 404 17.72 1.48 34.96
N SER A 405 17.79 2.59 34.23
CA SER A 405 18.75 3.66 34.53
C SER A 405 18.29 5.02 34.01
N ALA A 406 18.92 6.08 34.49
CA ALA A 406 18.57 7.45 34.11
C ALA A 406 18.97 7.83 32.67
N PHE A 407 19.51 6.88 31.91
CA PHE A 407 19.92 7.08 30.53
C PHE A 407 19.36 6.00 29.60
N ALA A 408 18.41 5.19 30.06
CA ALA A 408 17.72 4.18 29.25
C ALA A 408 16.21 4.44 29.25
N GLY A 409 15.67 4.61 28.05
CA GLY A 409 14.25 4.74 27.75
C GLY A 409 13.89 3.87 26.54
N PHE A 410 12.88 4.27 25.79
CA PHE A 410 12.48 3.56 24.58
C PHE A 410 11.59 4.43 23.69
N ARG A 411 11.39 3.96 22.46
CA ARG A 411 10.32 4.40 21.57
C ARG A 411 9.53 3.19 21.08
N ILE A 412 8.32 3.41 20.60
CA ILE A 412 7.47 2.33 20.10
C ILE A 412 7.24 2.42 18.60
N CYS A 413 6.84 1.30 18.03
CA CYS A 413 6.49 1.15 16.63
C CYS A 413 5.23 0.29 16.49
N ARG A 414 4.64 0.30 15.30
CA ARG A 414 3.44 -0.46 14.95
C ARG A 414 3.57 -1.05 13.55
N ASN A 415 2.99 -2.23 13.39
CA ASN A 415 2.78 -2.80 12.07
C ASN A 415 1.65 -2.07 11.34
N ILE A 416 1.68 -2.13 10.01
CA ILE A 416 0.63 -1.56 9.17
C ILE A 416 -0.50 -2.60 9.01
N PRO A 417 -1.78 -2.18 9.10
CA PRO A 417 -2.94 -3.06 8.92
C PRO A 417 -3.05 -3.73 7.55
#